data_AF-B8IYN7-F1
#
_entry.id   AF-B8IYN7-F1
#
_cell.length_a   1.000
_cell.length_b   1.000
_cell.length_c   1.000
_cell.angle_alpha   90.00
_cell.angle_beta   90.00
_cell.angle_gamma   90.00
#
_symmetry.space_group_name_H-M   'P 1'
#
loop_
_entity.id
_entity.type
_entity.pdbx_description
1 polymer ?
#
loop_
_entity_poly.entity_id
_entity_poly.type
_entity_poly.pdbx_seq_one_letter_code
_entity_poly.pdbx_strand_id
1 'polypeptide(L)' 'MAVSTSGVLRSKQDRDYFKQGLAVMIETLRPQTIVNYSRMPDDIFKPYRNNGPELIELPYYAFSVRKEAA' A
#
# COMPACT_ATOMS: atom_id res chain seq x y z
N MET A 1 11.91 11.66 0.67
CA MET A 1 12.23 10.35 1.30
C MET A 1 11.02 9.46 1.10
N ALA A 2 11.16 8.30 0.45
CA ALA A 2 10.04 7.42 0.17
C ALA A 2 10.26 6.09 0.90
N VAL A 3 9.25 5.63 1.62
CA VAL A 3 9.25 4.31 2.26
C VAL A 3 8.35 3.41 1.44
N SER A 4 8.91 2.37 0.84
CA SER A 4 8.15 1.33 0.14
C SER A 4 8.27 0.02 0.90
N THR A 5 7.15 -0.61 1.18
CA THR A 5 7.10 -1.97 1.74
C THR A 5 6.67 -2.94 0.65
N SER A 6 7.50 -3.95 0.35
CA SER A 6 7.08 -5.11 -0.43
C SER A 6 6.72 -6.22 0.56
N GLY A 7 5.43 -6.48 0.74
CA GLY A 7 4.94 -7.47 1.68
C GLY A 7 3.83 -8.30 1.04
N VAL A 8 4.07 -9.60 0.88
CA VAL A 8 3.00 -10.52 0.50
C VAL A 8 2.14 -10.73 1.73
N LEU A 9 0.96 -10.11 1.79
CA LEU A 9 -0.01 -10.27 2.88
C LEU A 9 -0.66 -11.65 2.79
N ARG A 10 0.06 -12.70 3.21
CA ARG A 10 -0.34 -14.11 3.03
C ARG A 10 -1.36 -14.57 4.07
N SER A 11 -1.30 -14.01 5.28
CA SER A 11 -2.21 -14.34 6.38
C SER A 11 -2.97 -13.12 6.91
N LYS A 12 -4.01 -13.37 7.73
CA LYS A 12 -4.68 -12.30 8.49
C LYS A 12 -3.71 -11.59 9.43
N GLN A 13 -2.80 -12.33 10.07
CA GLN A 13 -1.81 -11.78 10.98
C GLN A 13 -0.84 -10.83 10.27
N ASP A 14 -0.35 -11.20 9.09
CA ASP A 14 0.54 -10.33 8.28
C ASP A 14 -0.17 -9.04 7.90
N ARG A 15 -1.46 -9.13 7.59
CA ARG A 15 -2.31 -7.98 7.28
C ARG A 15 -2.50 -7.06 8.49
N ASP A 16 -2.66 -7.60 9.68
CA ASP A 16 -2.80 -6.80 10.90
C ASP A 16 -1.48 -6.11 11.27
N TYR A 17 -0.35 -6.82 11.15
CA TYR A 17 0.97 -6.20 11.32
C TYR A 17 1.24 -5.11 10.30
N PHE A 18 0.84 -5.31 9.04
CA PHE A 18 0.95 -4.27 8.02
C PHE A 18 0.17 -3.01 8.38
N LYS A 19 -1.08 -3.16 8.85
CA LYS A 19 -1.91 -2.01 9.27
C LYS A 19 -1.25 -1.23 10.42
N GLN A 20 -0.71 -1.93 11.41
CA GLN A 20 -0.01 -1.31 12.55
C GLN A 20 1.26 -0.57 12.09
N GLY A 21 2.09 -1.21 11.26
CA GLY A 21 3.30 -0.59 10.72
C GLY A 21 3.01 0.64 9.84
N LEU A 22 1.98 0.56 8.99
CA LEU A 22 1.54 1.66 8.14
C LEU A 22 1.09 2.86 8.99
N ALA A 23 0.31 2.63 10.06
CA ALA A 23 -0.12 3.70 10.96
C ALA A 23 1.07 4.42 11.60
N VAL A 24 2.03 3.68 12.17
CA VAL A 24 3.25 4.26 12.76
C VAL A 24 4.07 5.04 11.72
N MET A 25 4.18 4.51 10.50
CA MET A 25 4.91 5.17 9.41
C MET A 25 4.28 6.52 9.04
N ILE A 26 2.95 6.56 8.90
CA ILE A 26 2.21 7.78 8.57
C ILE A 26 2.35 8.82 9.68
N GLU A 27 2.22 8.43 10.94
CA GLU A 27 2.34 9.34 12.08
C GLU A 27 3.76 9.91 12.23
N THR A 28 4.76 9.06 12.04
CA THR A 28 6.18 9.41 12.25
C THR A 28 6.72 10.25 11.10
N LEU A 29 6.50 9.80 9.86
CA LEU A 29 7.13 10.41 8.69
C LEU A 29 6.27 11.51 8.06
N ARG A 30 4.97 11.54 8.38
CA ARG A 30 3.99 12.47 7.80
C ARG A 30 4.18 12.64 6.28
N PRO A 31 4.20 11.53 5.52
CA PRO A 31 4.41 11.62 4.09
C PRO A 31 3.28 12.41 3.44
N GLN A 32 3.59 13.13 2.36
CA GLN A 32 2.57 13.75 1.51
C GLN A 32 1.96 12.74 0.53
N THR A 33 2.73 11.73 0.11
CA THR A 33 2.31 10.73 -0.88
C THR A 33 2.83 9.35 -0.50
N ILE A 34 2.00 8.32 -0.69
CA ILE A 34 2.36 6.90 -0.62
C ILE A 34 2.11 6.27 -1.99
N VAL A 35 3.15 5.67 -2.54
CA VAL A 35 3.08 4.90 -3.80
C VAL A 35 3.14 3.42 -3.47
N ASN A 36 2.11 2.67 -3.86
CA ASN A 36 2.04 1.22 -3.68
C ASN A 36 2.08 0.51 -5.04
N TYR A 37 3.05 -0.37 -5.22
CA TYR A 37 3.24 -1.17 -6.45
C TYR A 37 2.38 -2.43 -6.46
N SER A 38 1.09 -2.29 -6.12
CA SER A 38 0.08 -3.33 -6.13
C SER A 38 -1.27 -2.74 -5.76
N ARG A 39 -2.30 -3.59 -5.69
CA ARG A 39 -3.63 -3.23 -5.19
C ARG A 39 -3.55 -2.58 -3.80
N MET A 40 -4.32 -1.51 -3.61
CA MET A 40 -4.56 -0.84 -2.33
C MET A 40 -5.96 -1.21 -1.79
N PRO A 41 -6.10 -2.33 -1.06
CA PRO A 41 -7.41 -2.75 -0.56
C PRO A 41 -7.97 -1.79 0.50
N ASP A 42 -9.27 -1.53 0.41
CA ASP A 42 -9.98 -0.56 1.26
C ASP A 42 -9.85 -0.86 2.77
N ASP A 43 -9.82 -2.13 3.18
CA ASP A 43 -9.71 -2.49 4.60
C ASP A 43 -8.37 -2.08 5.24
N ILE A 44 -7.38 -1.75 4.42
CA ILE A 44 -6.08 -1.21 4.83
C ILE A 44 -6.03 0.30 4.61
N PHE A 45 -6.40 0.76 3.41
CA PHE A 45 -6.08 2.12 2.96
C PHE A 45 -7.21 3.13 3.11
N LYS A 46 -8.47 2.68 3.24
CA LYS A 46 -9.64 3.58 3.38
C LYS A 46 -9.52 4.61 4.51
N PRO A 47 -8.96 4.29 5.70
CA PRO A 47 -8.81 5.27 6.78
C PRO A 47 -7.98 6.50 6.39
N TYR A 48 -7.10 6.39 5.39
CA TYR A 48 -6.16 7.44 5.02
C TYR A 48 -6.59 8.29 3.81
N ARG A 49 -7.71 7.96 3.14
CA ARG A 49 -8.11 8.65 1.89
C ARG A 49 -8.58 10.10 2.08
N ASN A 50 -9.14 10.45 3.23
CA ASN A 50 -9.77 11.77 3.42
C ASN A 50 -8.86 12.77 4.14
N ASN A 51 -8.00 12.31 5.05
CA ASN A 51 -7.17 13.16 5.92
C ASN A 51 -5.74 12.61 6.06
N GLY A 52 -5.27 11.85 5.07
CA GLY A 52 -3.95 11.21 5.06
C GLY A 52 -3.12 11.59 3.82
N PRO A 53 -2.02 10.88 3.57
CA PRO A 53 -1.22 11.06 2.36
C PRO A 53 -2.05 10.78 1.10
N GLU A 54 -1.66 11.40 -0.01
CA GLU A 54 -2.11 11.00 -1.33
C GLU A 54 -1.70 9.53 -1.58
N LEU A 55 -2.64 8.71 -2.03
CA LEU A 55 -2.44 7.28 -2.26
C LEU A 55 -2.40 6.99 -3.75
N ILE A 56 -1.25 6.56 -4.25
CA ILE A 56 -1.03 6.22 -5.66
C ILE A 56 -0.87 4.70 -5.79
N GLU A 57 -1.82 4.06 -6.48
CA GLU A 57 -1.75 2.66 -6.86
C GLU A 57 -1.06 2.54 -8.22
N LEU A 58 0.08 1.83 -8.26
CA LEU A 58 0.74 1.44 -9.50
C LEU A 58 0.47 -0.04 -9.78
N PRO A 59 0.22 -0.41 -11.05
CA PRO A 59 -0.03 -1.80 -11.41
C PRO A 59 1.18 -2.65 -11.08
N TYR A 60 0.94 -3.78 -10.41
CA TYR A 60 1.99 -4.75 -10.15
C TYR A 60 2.47 -5.32 -11.48
N TYR A 61 3.75 -5.11 -11.79
CA TYR A 61 4.37 -5.44 -13.07
C TYR A 61 3.98 -6.84 -13.58
N ALA A 62 3.94 -7.86 -12.71
CA ALA A 62 3.60 -9.23 -13.12
C ALA A 62 2.14 -9.43 -13.58
N PHE A 63 1.20 -8.55 -13.20
CA PHE A 63 -0.16 -8.55 -13.73
C PHE A 63 -0.26 -7.77 -15.06
N SER A 64 0.60 -6.78 -15.27
CA SER A 64 0.65 -5.98 -16.49
C SER A 64 1.07 -6.84 -17.69
N VAL A 65 2.10 -7.67 -17.55
CA VAL A 65 2.63 -8.50 -18.65
C VAL A 65 1.64 -9.59 -19.09
N ARG A 66 0.80 -10.08 -18.18
CA ARG A 66 -0.20 -11.12 -18.50
C ARG A 66 -1.38 -10.60 -19.33
N LYS A 67 -1.65 -9.29 -19.30
CA LYS A 67 -2.71 -8.69 -20.12
C LYS A 67 -2.28 -8.46 -21.57
N GLU A 68 -0.99 -8.26 -21.82
CA GLU A 68 -0.45 -8.07 -23.17
C GLU A 68 -0.26 -9.40 -23.93
N ALA A 69 -0.20 -10.52 -23.21
CA ALA A 69 -0.03 -11.86 -23.78
C ALA A 69 -1.35 -12.64 -23.98
N ALA A 70 -2.51 -12.02 -23.72
CA ALA A 70 -3.84 -12.65 -23.75
C ALA A 70 -4.73 -12.08 -24.86
#